data_AF-A0A349H2B7-F1
#
_entry.id   AF-A0A349H2B7-F1
#
_cell.length_a   1.000
_cell.length_b   1.000
_cell.length_c   1.000
_cell.angle_alpha   90.00
_cell.angle_beta   90.00
_cell.angle_gamma   90.00
#
_symmetry.space_group_name_H-M   'P 1'
#
loop_
_entity.id
_entity.type
_entity.pdbx_description
1 polymer ?
#
loop_
_entity_poly.entity_id
_entity_poly.type
_entity_poly.pdbx_seq_one_letter_code
_entity_poly.pdbx_strand_id
1 'polypeptide(L)'
;IFEKFEIGRNFGTKLWNAARFIQMNSGEDTTITSATGLELDRTLLGADDRHILLRLNAAIENCNANLEKYRFNDAAQVLYEFVWHQYCDWYLEYA
;
A
#
# COMPACT_ATOMS: atom_id res chain seq x y z
N ILE A 1 -4.74 0.89 26.16
CA ILE A 1 -3.75 1.90 25.71
C ILE A 1 -2.56 1.20 25.06
N PHE A 2 -1.93 0.23 25.72
CA PHE A 2 -0.82 -0.56 25.17
C PHE A 2 -1.15 -1.29 23.85
N GLU A 3 -2.30 -1.95 23.77
CA GLU A 3 -2.72 -2.73 22.58
C GLU A 3 -2.84 -1.88 21.30
N LYS A 4 -3.37 -0.64 21.39
CA LYS A 4 -3.43 0.28 20.25
C LYS A 4 -2.05 0.75 19.78
N PHE A 5 -1.11 0.89 20.72
CA PHE A 5 0.27 1.27 20.41
C PHE A 5 1.03 0.11 19.74
N GLU A 6 0.77 -1.12 20.18
CA GLU A 6 1.30 -2.33 19.56
C GLU A 6 0.81 -2.50 18.12
N ILE A 7 -0.48 -2.25 17.84
CA ILE A 7 -1.02 -2.27 16.48
C ILE A 7 -0.26 -1.27 15.58
N GLY A 8 -0.07 -0.03 16.04
CA GLY A 8 0.67 0.98 15.29
C GLY A 8 2.12 0.60 15.03
N ARG A 9 2.81 0.04 16.03
CA ARG A 9 4.18 -0.47 15.91
C ARG A 9 4.26 -1.61 14.88
N ASN A 10 3.35 -2.58 14.98
CA ASN A 10 3.29 -3.73 14.09
C ASN A 10 3.03 -3.29 12.65
N PHE A 11 2.14 -2.31 12.45
CA PHE A 11 1.90 -1.71 11.14
C PHE A 11 3.16 -1.07 10.55
N GLY A 12 3.88 -0.26 11.33
CA GLY A 12 5.14 0.33 10.90
C GLY A 12 6.18 -0.74 10.52
N THR A 13 6.30 -1.81 11.30
CA THR A 13 7.18 -2.94 10.98
C THR A 13 6.78 -3.65 9.68
N LYS A 14 5.48 -3.91 9.48
CA LYS A 14 4.97 -4.57 8.26
C LYS A 14 5.27 -3.71 7.01
N LEU A 15 5.05 -2.39 7.09
CA LEU A 15 5.35 -1.47 5.99
C LEU A 15 6.85 -1.43 5.65
N TRP A 16 7.71 -1.37 6.67
CA TRP A 16 9.16 -1.42 6.47
C TRP A 16 9.61 -2.74 5.83
N ASN A 17 9.08 -3.87 6.30
CA ASN A 17 9.37 -5.19 5.73
C ASN A 17 8.94 -5.28 4.26
N ALA A 18 7.74 -4.79 3.92
CA ALA A 18 7.24 -4.79 2.55
C ALA A 18 8.14 -3.95 1.63
N ALA A 19 8.49 -2.72 2.05
CA ALA A 19 9.40 -1.86 1.29
C ALA A 19 10.78 -2.50 1.09
N ARG A 20 11.31 -3.15 2.14
CA ARG A 20 12.60 -3.84 2.08
C ARG A 20 12.56 -5.05 1.15
N PHE A 21 11.47 -5.81 1.16
CA PHE A 21 11.26 -6.94 0.25
C PHE A 21 11.28 -6.49 -1.21
N ILE A 22 10.53 -5.44 -1.56
CA ILE A 22 10.51 -4.90 -2.93
C ILE A 22 11.91 -4.48 -3.34
N GLN A 23 12.60 -3.70 -2.50
CA GLN A 23 13.96 -3.24 -2.78
C GLN A 23 14.95 -4.39 -3.03
N MET A 24 14.82 -5.50 -2.31
CA MET A 24 15.68 -6.68 -2.53
C MET A 24 15.39 -7.40 -3.85
N ASN A 25 14.13 -7.38 -4.31
CA ASN A 25 13.69 -8.12 -5.49
C ASN A 25 13.72 -7.29 -6.78
N SER A 26 13.75 -5.95 -6.71
CA SER A 26 13.66 -5.07 -7.89
C SER A 26 14.98 -4.88 -8.67
N GLY A 27 16.04 -5.65 -8.38
CA GLY A 27 17.34 -5.56 -9.05
C GLY A 27 18.09 -4.24 -8.80
N GLU A 28 19.38 -4.16 -9.19
CA GLU A 28 20.22 -2.96 -8.97
C GLU A 28 19.74 -1.71 -9.74
N ASP A 29 18.78 -1.86 -10.67
CA ASP A 29 18.38 -0.82 -11.62
C ASP A 29 17.06 -0.10 -11.27
N THR A 30 16.47 -0.37 -10.09
CA THR A 30 15.36 0.46 -9.58
C THR A 30 15.91 1.71 -8.92
N THR A 31 16.43 2.61 -9.75
CA THR A 31 16.37 4.02 -9.40
C THR A 31 14.89 4.34 -9.19
N ILE A 32 14.49 4.56 -7.93
CA ILE A 32 13.20 5.20 -7.59
C ILE A 32 13.33 6.64 -8.06
N THR A 33 13.35 6.81 -9.39
CA THR A 33 13.42 8.08 -10.05
C THR A 33 12.08 8.72 -9.78
N SER A 34 12.13 9.90 -9.14
CA SER A 34 11.01 10.72 -8.72
C SER A 34 9.69 10.38 -9.44
N ALA A 35 8.63 10.09 -8.68
CA ALA A 35 7.31 9.65 -9.16
C ALA A 35 6.62 10.56 -10.21
N THR A 36 7.25 11.66 -10.58
CA THR A 36 6.90 12.53 -11.71
C THR A 36 7.31 11.87 -13.03
N GLY A 37 6.40 11.11 -13.64
CA GLY A 37 6.52 10.68 -15.03
C GLY A 37 6.73 9.19 -15.28
N LEU A 38 6.43 8.32 -14.31
CA LEU A 38 6.29 6.88 -14.55
C LEU A 38 5.07 6.65 -15.44
N GLU A 39 5.26 6.59 -16.76
CA GLU A 39 4.26 6.06 -17.67
C GLU A 39 4.15 4.56 -17.42
N LEU A 40 3.08 4.18 -16.74
CA LEU A 40 2.76 2.78 -16.51
C LEU A 40 2.24 2.19 -17.83
N ASP A 41 3.01 1.30 -18.45
CA ASP A 41 2.54 0.57 -19.62
C ASP A 41 1.44 -0.42 -19.20
N ARG A 42 0.18 -0.07 -19.51
CA ARG A 42 -1.00 -0.86 -19.16
C ARG A 42 -1.03 -2.23 -19.84
N THR A 43 -0.24 -2.44 -20.90
CA THR A 43 -0.15 -3.72 -21.59
C THR A 43 0.63 -4.76 -20.78
N LEU A 44 1.52 -4.31 -19.89
CA LEU A 44 2.32 -5.17 -19.02
C LEU A 44 1.58 -5.57 -17.74
N LEU A 45 0.42 -4.96 -17.45
CA LEU A 45 -0.35 -5.25 -16.23
C LEU A 45 -1.13 -6.56 -16.36
N GLY A 46 -0.81 -7.50 -15.47
CA GLY A 46 -1.55 -8.73 -15.26
C GLY A 46 -2.92 -8.49 -14.61
N ALA A 47 -3.66 -9.58 -14.40
CA ALA A 47 -4.96 -9.53 -13.73
C ALA A 47 -4.82 -9.05 -12.27
N ASP A 48 -3.79 -9.51 -11.58
CA ASP A 48 -3.55 -9.20 -10.17
C ASP A 48 -3.10 -7.75 -9.97
N ASP A 49 -2.25 -7.22 -10.86
CA ASP A 49 -1.85 -5.81 -10.88
C ASP A 49 -3.06 -4.89 -11.05
N ARG A 50 -3.97 -5.25 -11.96
CA ARG A 50 -5.21 -4.48 -12.17
C ARG A 50 -6.12 -4.56 -10.95
N HIS A 51 -6.18 -5.71 -10.29
CA HIS A 51 -6.96 -5.88 -9.08
C HIS A 51 -6.43 -4.99 -7.95
N ILE A 52 -5.13 -5.02 -7.67
CA ILE A 52 -4.57 -4.20 -6.59
C ILE A 52 -4.71 -2.71 -6.87
N LEU A 53 -4.58 -2.28 -8.13
CA LEU A 53 -4.80 -0.88 -8.54
C LEU A 53 -6.25 -0.44 -8.32
N LEU A 54 -7.22 -1.31 -8.60
CA LEU A 54 -8.63 -1.03 -8.31
C LEU A 54 -8.86 -0.90 -6.79
N ARG A 55 -8.30 -1.81 -5.99
CA ARG A 55 -8.39 -1.75 -4.52
C ARG A 55 -7.71 -0.50 -3.96
N LEU A 56 -6.58 -0.09 -4.55
CA LEU A 56 -5.85 1.12 -4.17
C LEU A 56 -6.71 2.36 -4.43
N ASN A 57 -7.31 2.50 -5.61
CA ASN A 57 -8.18 3.63 -5.92
C ASN A 57 -9.36 3.73 -4.94
N ALA A 58 -10.02 2.60 -4.64
CA ALA A 58 -11.10 2.58 -3.65
C ALA A 58 -10.61 2.98 -2.24
N ALA A 59 -9.39 2.57 -1.85
CA ALA A 59 -8.80 2.97 -0.57
C ALA A 59 -8.48 4.47 -0.54
N ILE A 60 -7.95 5.03 -1.63
CA ILE A 60 -7.65 6.47 -1.76
C ILE A 60 -8.94 7.30 -1.61
N GLU A 61 -9.99 6.94 -2.35
CA GLU A 61 -11.28 7.65 -2.29
C GLU A 61 -11.86 7.63 -0.86
N ASN A 62 -11.89 6.46 -0.23
CA ASN A 62 -12.40 6.32 1.14
C ASN A 62 -11.53 7.03 2.18
N CYS A 63 -10.21 7.01 2.02
CA CYS A 63 -9.29 7.71 2.90
C CYS A 63 -9.51 9.22 2.80
N ASN A 64 -9.54 9.76 1.58
CA ASN A 64 -9.78 11.19 1.32
C ASN A 64 -11.14 11.64 1.88
N ALA A 65 -12.20 10.87 1.64
CA ALA A 65 -13.53 11.20 2.16
C ALA A 65 -13.60 11.22 3.71
N ASN A 66 -12.80 10.39 4.38
CA ASN A 66 -12.69 10.42 5.85
C ASN A 66 -11.84 11.60 6.34
N LEU A 67 -10.74 11.91 5.64
CA LEU A 67 -9.89 13.06 5.95
C LEU A 67 -10.62 14.39 5.78
N GLU A 68 -11.43 14.55 4.74
CA GLU A 68 -12.29 15.73 4.52
C GLU A 68 -13.28 15.95 5.67
N LYS A 69 -13.70 14.86 6.34
CA LYS A 69 -14.59 14.89 7.50
C LYS A 69 -13.84 14.92 8.84
N TYR A 70 -12.52 15.10 8.82
CA TYR A 70 -11.64 15.05 9.99
C TYR A 70 -11.71 13.73 10.79
N ARG A 71 -12.10 12.64 10.14
CA ARG A 71 -12.19 11.29 10.73
C ARG A 71 -10.87 10.55 10.58
N PHE A 72 -9.83 11.03 11.27
CA PHE A 72 -8.47 10.48 11.15
C PHE A 72 -8.36 9.00 11.54
N ASN A 73 -9.14 8.57 12.55
CA ASN A 73 -9.16 7.17 12.95
C ASN A 73 -9.66 6.26 11.82
N ASP A 74 -10.72 6.66 11.14
CA ASP A 74 -11.32 5.88 10.06
C ASP A 74 -10.42 5.89 8.81
N ALA A 75 -9.80 7.03 8.51
CA ALA A 75 -8.78 7.12 7.46
C ALA A 75 -7.58 6.19 7.73
N ALA A 76 -7.08 6.17 8.97
CA ALA A 76 -6.00 5.27 9.37
C ALA A 76 -6.41 3.79 9.27
N GLN A 77 -7.66 3.45 9.60
CA GLN A 77 -8.18 2.10 9.46
C GLN A 77 -8.28 1.67 7.99
N VAL A 78 -8.71 2.55 7.08
CA VAL A 78 -8.74 2.28 5.63
C VAL A 78 -7.33 1.98 5.11
N LEU A 79 -6.34 2.78 5.51
CA LEU A 79 -4.95 2.55 5.13
C LEU A 79 -4.41 1.23 5.68
N TYR A 80 -4.70 0.93 6.94
CA TYR A 80 -4.31 -0.32 7.58
C TYR A 80 -4.87 -1.52 6.82
N GLU A 81 -6.18 -1.53 6.56
CA GLU A 81 -6.88 -2.60 5.83
C GLU A 81 -6.28 -2.84 4.44
N PHE A 82 -6.06 -1.76 3.69
CA PHE A 82 -5.48 -1.86 2.35
C PHE A 82 -4.06 -2.41 2.38
N VAL A 83 -3.16 -1.79 3.16
CA VAL A 83 -1.74 -2.16 3.19
C VAL A 83 -1.56 -3.58 3.72
N TRP A 84 -2.29 -3.95 4.77
CA TRP A 84 -2.13 -5.26 5.39
C TRP A 84 -2.76 -6.36 4.54
N HIS A 85 -4.07 -6.27 4.27
CA HIS A 85 -4.83 -7.39 3.74
C HIS A 85 -4.91 -7.43 2.22
N GLN A 86 -4.85 -6.28 1.54
CA GLN A 86 -4.89 -6.25 0.08
C GLN A 86 -3.49 -6.28 -0.51
N TYR A 87 -2.59 -5.47 0.04
CA TYR A 87 -1.25 -5.33 -0.49
C TYR A 87 -0.29 -6.41 0.03
N CYS A 88 -0.08 -6.52 1.34
CA CYS A 88 0.93 -7.44 1.87
C CYS A 88 0.47 -8.90 1.84
N ASP A 89 -0.71 -9.21 2.35
CA ASP A 89 -1.17 -10.60 2.49
C ASP A 89 -1.61 -11.21 1.14
N TRP A 90 -1.91 -10.39 0.13
CA TRP A 90 -2.36 -10.85 -1.18
C TRP A 90 -1.42 -10.43 -2.29
N TYR A 91 -1.32 -9.15 -2.64
CA TYR A 91 -0.54 -8.78 -3.82
C TYR A 91 0.96 -9.15 -3.72
N LEU A 92 1.60 -8.88 -2.59
CA LEU A 92 3.04 -9.11 -2.38
C LEU A 92 3.40 -10.60 -2.19
N GLU A 93 2.44 -11.46 -1.86
CA GLU A 93 2.66 -12.92 -1.74
C GLU A 93 2.51 -13.65 -3.08
N TYR A 94 1.72 -13.10 -4.01
CA TYR A 94 1.34 -13.77 -5.25
C TYR A 94 1.99 -13.17 -6.51
N ALA A 95 2.46 -11.92 -6.46
CA ALA A 95 3.09 -11.20 -7.58
C ALA A 95 4.61 -11.44 -7.68
#